data_AF-A0A1B2RCS2-F1
#
_entry.id   AF-A0A1B2RCS2-F1
#
_cell.length_a   1.000
_cell.length_b   1.000
_cell.length_c   1.000
_cell.angle_alpha   90.00
_cell.angle_beta   90.00
_cell.angle_gamma   90.00
#
_symmetry.space_group_name_H-M   'P 1'
#
loop_
_entity.id
_entity.type
_entity.pdbx_description
1 polymer ?
#
loop_
_entity_poly.entity_id
_entity_poly.type
_entity_poly.pdbx_seq_one_letter_code
_entity_poly.pdbx_strand_id
1 'polypeptide(L)'
;MLERKINQWEIYLENRYPIVKEAALAHLSGNYYVSIPLFTIHSEGIIRESFPKKWMKQSTIRESMEKAIQQRVSNEELMSIVQIYLQKEIFRSIGEDVETFSRNQVVHGVDLKYATIEHSLRAFLFFDTLVRCIYETNLFNTSEPLTK
;
A
#
# COMPACT_ATOMS: atom_id res chain seq x y z
N MET A 1 -7.87 8.32 -17.19
CA MET A 1 -6.63 8.52 -16.42
C MET A 1 -6.35 7.35 -15.47
N LEU A 2 -7.33 6.92 -14.65
CA LEU A 2 -7.21 5.75 -13.78
C LEU A 2 -7.01 4.42 -14.55
N GLU A 3 -7.80 4.16 -15.59
CA GLU A 3 -7.66 2.93 -16.41
C GLU A 3 -6.26 2.74 -16.99
N ARG A 4 -5.63 3.85 -17.43
CA ARG A 4 -4.24 3.82 -17.90
C ARG A 4 -3.28 3.38 -16.79
N LYS A 5 -3.48 3.87 -15.55
CA LYS A 5 -2.67 3.45 -14.39
C LYS A 5 -2.89 1.98 -14.05
N ILE A 6 -4.13 1.51 -14.09
CA ILE A 6 -4.47 0.11 -13.85
C ILE A 6 -3.73 -0.80 -14.84
N ASN A 7 -3.72 -0.46 -16.13
CA ASN A 7 -3.03 -1.25 -17.15
C ASN A 7 -1.51 -1.23 -17.00
N GLN A 8 -0.92 -0.14 -16.49
CA GLN A 8 0.53 -0.07 -16.24
C GLN A 8 0.99 -1.07 -15.17
N TRP A 9 0.12 -1.43 -14.22
CA TRP A 9 0.46 -2.38 -13.17
C TRP A 9 0.69 -3.81 -13.67
N GLU A 10 0.14 -4.18 -14.83
CA GLU A 10 0.27 -5.52 -15.41
C GLU A 10 1.72 -5.95 -15.59
N ILE A 11 2.58 -5.00 -15.97
CA ILE A 11 4.01 -5.19 -16.19
C ILE A 11 4.73 -5.62 -14.90
N TYR A 12 4.21 -5.23 -13.73
CA TYR A 12 4.90 -5.34 -12.45
C TYR A 12 4.34 -6.40 -11.52
N LEU A 13 3.05 -6.72 -11.66
CA LEU A 13 2.31 -7.38 -10.59
C LEU A 13 2.02 -8.86 -10.81
N GLU A 14 2.39 -9.43 -11.95
CA GLU A 14 2.25 -10.87 -12.24
C GLU A 14 0.90 -11.45 -11.72
N ASN A 15 0.93 -12.43 -10.82
CA ASN A 15 -0.24 -13.09 -10.23
C ASN A 15 -1.11 -12.15 -9.37
N ARG A 16 -0.59 -11.02 -8.90
CA ARG A 16 -1.36 -10.00 -8.17
C ARG A 16 -2.19 -9.13 -9.11
N TYR A 17 -1.77 -8.97 -10.38
CA TYR A 17 -2.43 -8.10 -11.34
C TYR A 17 -3.94 -8.36 -11.46
N PRO A 18 -4.42 -9.60 -11.74
CA PRO A 18 -5.86 -9.84 -11.87
C PRO A 18 -6.63 -9.45 -10.61
N ILE A 19 -6.07 -9.65 -9.42
CA ILE A 19 -6.76 -9.38 -8.16
C ILE A 19 -6.86 -7.87 -7.89
N VAL A 20 -5.78 -7.12 -8.10
CA VAL A 20 -5.79 -5.66 -7.86
C VAL A 20 -6.49 -4.90 -8.97
N LYS A 21 -6.59 -5.49 -10.18
CA LYS A 21 -7.48 -5.01 -11.24
C LYS A 21 -8.93 -5.09 -10.79
N GLU A 22 -9.38 -6.20 -10.19
CA GLU A 22 -10.73 -6.29 -9.60
C GLU A 22 -10.95 -5.22 -8.51
N ALA A 23 -9.95 -4.98 -7.65
CA ALA A 23 -10.02 -3.91 -6.64
C ALA A 23 -10.23 -2.52 -7.27
N ALA A 24 -9.58 -2.26 -8.40
CA ALA A 24 -9.69 -1.01 -9.13
C ALA A 24 -11.02 -0.89 -9.89
N LEU A 25 -11.50 -1.96 -10.52
CA LEU A 25 -12.83 -2.00 -11.14
C LEU A 25 -13.93 -1.80 -10.09
N ALA A 26 -13.77 -2.37 -8.90
CA ALA A 26 -14.65 -2.14 -7.77
C ALA A 26 -14.66 -0.67 -7.34
N HIS A 27 -13.50 0.00 -7.27
CA HIS A 27 -13.45 1.44 -7.02
C HIS A 27 -14.24 2.24 -8.06
N LEU A 28 -13.98 1.98 -9.35
CA LEU A 28 -14.64 2.66 -10.46
C LEU A 28 -16.16 2.45 -10.49
N SER A 29 -16.62 1.31 -9.97
CA SER A 29 -18.05 0.95 -9.90
C SER A 29 -18.73 1.37 -8.59
N GLY A 30 -18.03 2.06 -7.68
CA GLY A 30 -18.58 2.45 -6.37
C GLY A 30 -18.64 1.32 -5.33
N ASN A 31 -18.06 0.16 -5.61
CA ASN A 31 -18.04 -1.01 -4.73
C ASN A 31 -16.91 -0.90 -3.68
N TYR A 32 -16.98 0.09 -2.80
CA TYR A 32 -15.89 0.43 -1.86
C TYR A 32 -15.67 -0.63 -0.78
N TYR A 33 -16.71 -1.36 -0.37
CA TYR A 33 -16.60 -2.51 0.54
C TYR A 33 -15.69 -3.61 -0.01
N VAL A 34 -15.57 -3.73 -1.34
CA VAL A 34 -14.70 -4.71 -2.00
C VAL A 34 -13.35 -4.11 -2.33
N SER A 35 -13.36 -2.87 -2.85
CA SER A 35 -12.14 -2.19 -3.29
C SER A 35 -11.13 -1.97 -2.17
N ILE A 36 -11.59 -1.42 -1.03
CA ILE A 36 -10.71 -1.01 0.07
C ILE A 36 -9.95 -2.18 0.69
N PRO A 37 -10.61 -3.31 1.06
CA PRO A 37 -9.90 -4.45 1.65
C PRO A 37 -8.92 -5.09 0.67
N LEU A 38 -9.27 -5.20 -0.63
CA LEU A 38 -8.36 -5.78 -1.62
C LEU A 38 -7.10 -4.94 -1.79
N PHE A 39 -7.22 -3.62 -1.97
CA PHE A 39 -6.04 -2.75 -2.05
C PHE A 39 -5.18 -2.84 -0.79
N THR A 40 -5.83 -2.86 0.36
CA THR A 40 -5.20 -2.94 1.67
C THR A 40 -4.36 -4.22 1.83
N ILE A 41 -4.96 -5.39 1.58
CA ILE A 41 -4.32 -6.69 1.77
C ILE A 41 -3.17 -6.88 0.77
N HIS A 42 -3.38 -6.47 -0.49
CA HIS A 42 -2.34 -6.59 -1.51
C HIS A 42 -1.21 -5.59 -1.34
N SER A 43 -1.48 -4.40 -0.80
CA SER A 43 -0.42 -3.48 -0.37
C SER A 43 0.49 -4.13 0.67
N GLU A 44 -0.09 -4.79 1.68
CA GLU A 44 0.69 -5.52 2.68
C GLU A 44 1.49 -6.67 2.07
N GLY A 45 0.89 -7.44 1.16
CA GLY A 45 1.57 -8.52 0.45
C GLY A 45 2.80 -8.04 -0.33
N ILE A 46 2.66 -6.96 -1.09
CA ILE A 46 3.76 -6.33 -1.84
C ILE A 46 4.87 -5.89 -0.89
N ILE A 47 4.54 -5.26 0.24
CA ILE A 47 5.53 -4.84 1.23
C ILE A 47 6.24 -6.05 1.85
N ARG A 48 5.51 -7.11 2.20
CA ARG A 48 6.10 -8.33 2.78
C ARG A 48 7.05 -9.05 1.84
N GLU A 49 6.72 -9.12 0.55
CA GLU A 49 7.58 -9.69 -0.48
C GLU A 49 8.84 -8.84 -0.72
N SER A 50 8.68 -7.51 -0.73
CA SER A 50 9.78 -6.59 -1.03
C SER A 50 10.77 -6.45 0.12
N PHE A 51 10.35 -6.73 1.36
CA PHE A 51 11.19 -6.63 2.56
C PHE A 51 11.15 -7.93 3.37
N PRO A 52 11.79 -9.01 2.89
CA PRO A 52 11.70 -10.32 3.52
C PRO A 52 12.44 -10.33 4.87
N LYS A 53 11.69 -10.17 5.97
CA LYS A 53 12.07 -10.63 7.31
C LYS A 53 10.96 -11.54 7.83
N LYS A 54 11.33 -12.77 8.23
CA LYS A 54 10.43 -13.89 8.62
C LYS A 54 9.39 -13.53 9.70
N TRP A 55 9.58 -12.44 10.44
CA TRP A 55 8.68 -11.97 11.49
C TRP A 55 8.72 -10.44 11.55
N MET A 56 8.08 -9.75 10.60
CA MET A 56 7.96 -8.30 10.72
C MET A 56 6.89 -7.96 11.75
N LYS A 57 7.31 -7.33 12.86
CA LYS A 57 6.40 -6.53 13.68
C LYS A 57 5.94 -5.35 12.81
N GLN A 58 4.78 -4.76 13.12
CA GLN A 58 4.24 -3.62 12.36
C GLN A 58 5.24 -2.45 12.26
N SER A 59 6.06 -2.24 13.30
CA SER A 59 7.17 -1.28 13.29
C SER A 59 8.23 -1.58 12.22
N THR A 60 8.48 -2.85 11.90
CA THR A 60 9.50 -3.28 10.94
C THR A 60 9.06 -3.06 9.49
N ILE A 61 7.77 -3.26 9.20
CA ILE A 61 7.17 -2.92 7.89
C ILE A 61 7.29 -1.41 7.65
N ARG A 62 6.95 -0.62 8.67
CA ARG A 62 7.05 0.84 8.64
C ARG A 62 8.50 1.29 8.36
N GLU A 63 9.46 0.86 9.18
CA GLU A 63 10.87 1.22 9.01
C GLU A 63 11.42 0.86 7.62
N SER A 64 11.00 -0.28 7.07
CA SER A 64 11.46 -0.73 5.75
C SER A 64 10.91 0.15 4.63
N MET A 65 9.64 0.54 4.71
CA MET A 65 9.06 1.53 3.79
C MET A 65 9.69 2.91 3.94
N GLU A 66 9.88 3.37 5.18
CA GLU A 66 10.51 4.67 5.44
C GLU A 66 11.92 4.73 4.83
N LYS A 67 12.72 3.66 4.97
CA LYS A 67 14.04 3.56 4.32
C LYS A 67 13.96 3.59 2.80
N ALA A 68 13.02 2.88 2.19
CA ALA A 68 12.86 2.87 0.73
C ALA A 68 12.49 4.25 0.17
N ILE A 69 11.67 5.02 0.91
CA ILE A 69 11.30 6.38 0.52
C ILE A 69 12.48 7.34 0.76
N GLN A 70 13.20 7.23 1.89
CA GLN A 70 14.39 8.04 2.21
C GLN A 70 15.52 7.91 1.18
N GLN A 71 15.68 6.74 0.57
CA GLN A 71 16.67 6.53 -0.48
C GLN A 71 16.37 7.31 -1.78
N ARG A 72 15.17 7.86 -1.94
CA ARG A 72 14.70 8.47 -3.21
C ARG A 72 14.21 9.90 -3.05
N VAL A 73 13.71 10.27 -1.88
CA VAL A 73 13.29 11.64 -1.60
C VAL A 73 14.38 12.30 -0.76
N SER A 74 15.23 13.08 -1.44
CA SER A 74 16.23 13.93 -0.78
C SER A 74 15.62 15.13 -0.04
N ASN A 75 14.34 15.39 -0.28
CA ASN A 75 13.59 16.44 0.37
C ASN A 75 13.00 15.93 1.71
N GLU A 76 13.64 16.33 2.81
CA GLU A 76 13.24 15.93 4.16
C GLU A 76 11.79 16.31 4.52
N GLU A 77 11.28 17.41 3.97
CA GLU A 77 9.90 17.86 4.20
C GLU A 77 8.90 16.92 3.51
N LEU A 78 9.13 16.57 2.26
CA LEU A 78 8.31 15.57 1.55
C LEU A 78 8.40 14.19 2.21
N MET A 79 9.58 13.81 2.70
CA MET A 79 9.76 12.60 3.50
C MET A 79 8.89 12.60 4.75
N SER A 80 8.89 13.70 5.50
CA SER A 80 8.11 13.84 6.71
C SER A 80 6.60 13.73 6.44
N ILE A 81 6.13 14.32 5.33
CA ILE A 81 4.72 14.26 4.91
C ILE A 81 4.32 12.81 4.60
N VAL A 82 5.16 12.08 3.85
CA VAL A 82 4.89 10.68 3.53
C VAL A 82 4.92 9.82 4.79
N GLN A 83 5.89 10.02 5.68
CA GLN A 83 5.97 9.31 6.96
C GLN A 83 4.74 9.56 7.83
N ILE A 84 4.29 10.81 7.93
CA ILE A 84 3.07 11.18 8.66
C ILE A 84 1.84 10.49 8.05
N TYR A 85 1.72 10.47 6.72
CA TYR A 85 0.61 9.81 6.04
C TYR A 85 0.61 8.29 6.30
N LEU A 86 1.77 7.64 6.17
CA LEU A 86 1.91 6.22 6.49
C LEU A 86 1.53 5.92 7.95
N GLN A 87 1.98 6.76 8.88
CA GLN A 87 1.73 6.56 10.31
C GLN A 87 0.27 6.77 10.68
N LYS A 88 -0.34 7.86 10.22
CA LYS A 88 -1.68 8.28 10.66
C LYS A 88 -2.81 7.55 9.94
N GLU A 89 -2.59 7.14 8.70
CA GLU A 89 -3.67 6.61 7.85
C GLU A 89 -3.50 5.12 7.53
N ILE A 90 -2.28 4.59 7.54
CA ILE A 90 -1.99 3.24 7.03
C ILE A 90 -1.52 2.27 8.11
N PHE A 91 -0.73 2.71 9.07
CA PHE A 91 -0.16 1.86 10.12
C PHE A 91 -0.75 2.12 11.50
N ARG A 92 -1.94 2.71 11.58
CA ARG A 92 -2.60 3.00 12.85
C ARG A 92 -3.02 1.73 13.58
N SER A 93 -2.89 1.67 14.91
CA SER A 93 -3.17 0.45 15.68
C SER A 93 -4.68 0.23 15.90
N ILE A 94 -5.05 -0.99 16.28
CA ILE A 94 -6.42 -1.32 16.70
C ILE A 94 -6.72 -0.63 18.04
N GLY A 95 -7.86 0.05 18.15
CA GLY A 95 -8.37 0.65 19.39
C GLY A 95 -8.02 2.12 19.63
N GLU A 96 -7.32 2.77 18.70
CA GLU A 96 -7.15 4.23 18.72
C GLU A 96 -8.43 4.94 18.26
N ASP A 97 -8.79 6.07 18.88
CA ASP A 97 -9.93 6.91 18.47
C ASP A 97 -9.80 7.32 16.99
N VAL A 98 -10.88 7.08 16.23
CA VAL A 98 -10.86 7.13 14.77
C VAL A 98 -11.63 8.35 14.27
N GLU A 99 -10.92 9.45 14.00
CA GLU A 99 -11.42 10.55 13.13
C GLU A 99 -11.14 10.29 11.64
N THR A 100 -10.22 9.38 11.28
CA THR A 100 -9.71 9.17 9.90
C THR A 100 -9.57 7.70 9.48
N PHE A 101 -9.18 7.41 8.23
CA PHE A 101 -9.07 6.05 7.69
C PHE A 101 -8.00 5.21 8.41
N SER A 102 -8.30 3.97 8.79
CA SER A 102 -7.32 3.03 9.34
C SER A 102 -7.39 1.67 8.66
N ARG A 103 -6.33 1.37 7.91
CA ARG A 103 -6.10 0.07 7.25
C ARG A 103 -6.31 -1.13 8.20
N ASN A 104 -5.74 -1.07 9.40
CA ASN A 104 -5.79 -2.19 10.35
C ASN A 104 -7.20 -2.42 10.86
N GLN A 105 -7.94 -1.35 11.16
CA GLN A 105 -9.32 -1.47 11.63
C GLN A 105 -10.23 -2.07 10.54
N VAL A 106 -9.98 -1.77 9.26
CA VAL A 106 -10.69 -2.40 8.13
C VAL A 106 -10.38 -3.89 8.02
N VAL A 107 -9.09 -4.28 8.02
CA VAL A 107 -8.69 -5.70 7.88
C VAL A 107 -9.22 -6.56 9.02
N HIS A 108 -9.29 -6.00 10.23
CA HIS A 108 -9.78 -6.71 11.41
C HIS A 108 -11.30 -6.57 11.63
N GLY A 109 -12.03 -5.93 10.70
CA GLY A 109 -13.48 -5.81 10.76
C GLY A 109 -14.01 -4.93 11.90
N VAL A 110 -13.17 -4.04 12.43
CA VAL A 110 -13.53 -3.13 13.53
C VAL A 110 -14.19 -1.86 12.98
N ASP A 111 -13.66 -1.31 11.89
CA ASP A 111 -14.34 -0.23 11.17
C ASP A 111 -15.39 -0.84 10.23
N LEU A 112 -16.66 -0.47 10.42
CA LEU A 112 -17.80 -0.92 9.59
C LEU A 112 -18.30 0.17 8.63
N LYS A 113 -17.80 1.40 8.77
CA LYS A 113 -18.18 2.59 7.97
C LYS A 113 -17.08 3.00 6.99
N TYR A 114 -16.06 2.16 6.83
CA TYR A 114 -14.91 2.42 5.97
C TYR A 114 -15.24 2.62 4.50
N ALA A 115 -16.39 2.14 4.01
CA ALA A 115 -16.72 2.09 2.58
C ALA A 115 -17.14 3.46 2.01
N THR A 116 -16.19 4.38 1.92
CA THR A 116 -16.38 5.70 1.31
C THR A 116 -15.52 5.85 0.05
N ILE A 117 -15.93 6.77 -0.83
CA ILE A 117 -15.15 7.12 -2.04
C ILE A 117 -13.76 7.61 -1.66
N GLU A 118 -13.66 8.41 -0.60
CA GLU A 118 -12.41 8.99 -0.13
C GLU A 118 -11.44 7.90 0.36
N HIS A 119 -11.93 6.97 1.19
CA HIS A 119 -11.10 5.87 1.67
C HIS A 119 -10.65 4.94 0.54
N SER A 120 -11.54 4.67 -0.43
CA SER A 120 -11.20 3.88 -1.61
C SER A 120 -10.16 4.57 -2.49
N LEU A 121 -10.26 5.89 -2.68
CA LEU A 121 -9.25 6.66 -3.39
C LEU A 121 -7.90 6.68 -2.65
N ARG A 122 -7.91 6.86 -1.32
CA ARG A 122 -6.70 6.79 -0.48
C ARG A 122 -6.01 5.43 -0.61
N ALA A 123 -6.77 4.33 -0.55
CA ALA A 123 -6.25 2.98 -0.72
C ALA A 123 -5.69 2.74 -2.13
N PHE A 124 -6.40 3.19 -3.18
CA PHE A 124 -5.93 3.14 -4.57
C PHE A 124 -4.61 3.90 -4.75
N LEU A 125 -4.55 5.15 -4.30
CA LEU A 125 -3.37 6.02 -4.47
C LEU A 125 -2.17 5.49 -3.67
N PHE A 126 -2.43 4.92 -2.50
CA PHE A 126 -1.39 4.25 -1.74
C PHE A 126 -0.82 3.05 -2.50
N PHE A 127 -1.69 2.18 -3.01
CA PHE A 127 -1.27 1.02 -3.80
C PHE A 127 -0.48 1.45 -5.05
N ASP A 128 -0.98 2.42 -5.83
CA ASP A 128 -0.28 2.98 -6.99
C ASP A 128 1.11 3.51 -6.61
N THR A 129 1.21 4.21 -5.49
CA THR A 129 2.48 4.75 -5.00
C THR A 129 3.45 3.65 -4.59
N LEU A 130 2.97 2.60 -3.91
CA LEU A 130 3.78 1.43 -3.58
C LEU A 130 4.34 0.74 -4.82
N VAL A 131 3.49 0.48 -5.82
CA VAL A 131 3.91 -0.15 -7.07
C VAL A 131 4.98 0.69 -7.76
N ARG A 132 4.78 2.01 -7.87
CA ARG A 132 5.80 2.91 -8.44
C ARG A 132 7.09 2.90 -7.64
N CYS A 133 7.01 3.01 -6.31
CA CYS A 133 8.18 2.99 -5.44
C CYS A 133 8.97 1.68 -5.58
N ILE A 134 8.31 0.53 -5.65
CA ILE A 134 8.97 -0.78 -5.65
C ILE A 134 9.50 -1.16 -7.04
N TYR A 135 8.70 -0.95 -8.08
CA TYR A 135 9.01 -1.48 -9.41
C TYR A 135 9.59 -0.44 -10.37
N GLU A 136 9.13 0.82 -10.37
CA GLU A 136 9.73 1.86 -11.22
C GLU A 136 11.12 2.27 -10.74
N THR A 137 11.48 1.97 -9.49
CA THR A 137 12.80 2.30 -8.93
C THR A 137 13.80 1.14 -8.89
N ASN A 138 13.45 -0.05 -9.40
CA ASN A 138 14.33 -1.24 -9.42
C ASN A 138 14.89 -1.62 -8.02
N LEU A 139 14.06 -1.55 -6.96
CA LEU A 139 14.50 -1.88 -5.58
C LEU A 139 15.08 -3.32 -5.44
N PHE A 140 14.77 -4.22 -6.39
CA PHE A 140 15.30 -5.59 -6.43
C PHE A 140 16.71 -5.71 -7.06
N ASN A 141 17.17 -4.74 -7.87
CA ASN A 141 18.46 -4.85 -8.58
C ASN A 141 19.67 -4.41 -7.74
N THR A 142 19.50 -4.09 -6.45
CA THR A 142 20.61 -3.73 -5.54
C THR A 142 20.88 -4.77 -4.46
N SER A 143 20.11 -5.86 -4.39
CA SER A 143 20.42 -7.01 -3.55
C SER A 143 20.88 -8.15 -4.43
N GLU A 144 22.10 -8.63 -4.19
CA GLU A 144 22.70 -9.82 -4.78
C GLU A 144 21.70 -10.98 -4.96
N PRO A 145 21.89 -11.82 -6.00
CA PRO A 145 21.00 -12.93 -6.27
C PRO A 145 20.89 -13.83 -5.03
N LEU A 146 19.66 -14.07 -4.58
CA LEU A 146 19.37 -15.10 -3.59
C LEU A 146 19.84 -16.44 -4.17
N THR A 147 21.03 -16.87 -3.76
CA THR A 147 21.55 -18.21 -4.02
C THR A 147 20.54 -19.24 -3.51
N LYS A 148 20.19 -20.16 -4.41
CA LYS A 148 19.28 -21.29 -4.20
C LYS A 148 19.63 -22.13 -2.98
#